data_AF-A0A1I3SYD5-F1
#
_entry.id   AF-A0A1I3SYD5-F1
#
_cell.length_a   1.000
_cell.length_b   1.000
_cell.length_c   1.000
_cell.angle_alpha   90.00
_cell.angle_beta   90.00
_cell.angle_gamma   90.00
#
_symmetry.space_group_name_H-M   'P 1'
#
loop_
_entity.id
_entity.type
_entity.pdbx_description
1 polymer ?
#
loop_
_entity_poly.entity_id
_entity_poly.type
_entity_poly.pdbx_seq_one_letter_code
_entity_poly.pdbx_strand_id
1 'polypeptide(L)'
;MAFAGGDPARLRAASRALGTLAEGLTDDALAARDRGREAAAAAGDGHIAQLAESALAAVGGALVATAVVVSGLAQGTTTASDQLVGATGGPR
;
A
#
# COMPACT_ATOMS: atom_id res chain seq x y z
N MET A 1 24.34 10.99 21.48
CA MET A 1 25.00 10.63 20.21
C MET A 1 23.92 10.17 19.23
N ALA A 2 23.76 10.84 18.10
CA ALA A 2 22.83 10.43 17.04
C ALA A 2 23.58 9.49 16.08
N PHE A 3 23.20 8.21 16.05
CA PHE A 3 23.78 7.24 15.13
C PHE A 3 23.13 7.39 13.75
N ALA A 4 23.88 7.10 12.68
CA ALA A 4 23.48 7.31 11.29
C ALA A 4 22.24 6.49 10.82
N GLY A 5 21.69 5.63 11.68
CA GLY A 5 20.52 4.76 11.39
C GLY A 5 19.14 5.36 11.73
N GLY A 6 19.08 6.60 12.25
CA GLY A 6 17.82 7.28 12.56
C GLY A 6 17.19 6.91 13.91
N ASP A 7 15.95 7.35 14.13
CA ASP A 7 15.17 7.13 15.36
C ASP A 7 14.23 5.92 15.18
N PRO A 8 14.34 4.85 16.00
CA PRO A 8 13.51 3.67 15.87
C PRO A 8 12.02 3.93 16.12
N ALA A 9 11.67 4.94 16.93
CA ALA A 9 10.28 5.34 17.10
C ALA A 9 9.70 5.95 15.81
N ARG A 10 10.51 6.73 15.08
CA ARG A 10 10.13 7.28 13.77
C ARG A 10 10.00 6.19 12.71
N LEU A 11 10.89 5.20 12.71
CA LEU A 11 10.79 4.06 11.80
C LEU A 11 9.51 3.25 12.05
N ARG A 12 9.17 2.94 13.31
CA ARG A 12 7.90 2.28 13.66
C ARG A 12 6.66 3.10 13.30
N ALA A 13 6.72 4.43 13.46
CA ALA A 13 5.64 5.31 13.01
C ALA A 13 5.48 5.29 11.49
N ALA A 14 6.58 5.31 10.75
CA ALA A 14 6.58 5.15 9.29
C ALA A 14 6.03 3.78 8.86
N SER A 15 6.45 2.68 9.49
CA SER A 15 5.91 1.34 9.17
C SER A 15 4.40 1.28 9.35
N ARG A 16 3.85 1.86 10.42
CA ARG A 16 2.39 1.93 10.63
C ARG A 16 1.69 2.76 9.57
N ALA A 17 2.23 3.94 9.24
CA ALA A 17 1.68 4.80 8.20
C ALA A 17 1.69 4.11 6.81
N LEU A 18 2.75 3.38 6.50
CA LEU A 18 2.85 2.57 5.28
C LEU A 18 1.84 1.42 5.29
N GLY A 19 1.63 0.74 6.42
CA GLY A 19 0.59 -0.27 6.58
C GLY A 19 -0.81 0.27 6.27
N THR A 20 -1.18 1.40 6.90
CA THR A 20 -2.47 2.07 6.64
C THR A 20 -2.60 2.53 5.19
N LEU A 21 -1.52 3.01 4.57
CA LEU A 21 -1.52 3.35 3.15
C LEU A 21 -1.76 2.13 2.27
N ALA A 22 -1.13 0.98 2.56
CA ALA A 22 -1.33 -0.25 1.81
C ALA A 22 -2.77 -0.79 1.93
N GLU A 23 -3.38 -0.69 3.12
CA GLU A 23 -4.80 -1.01 3.33
C GLU A 23 -5.69 -0.08 2.48
N GLY A 24 -5.47 1.25 2.56
CA GLY A 24 -6.23 2.22 1.77
C GLY A 24 -6.11 2.01 0.26
N LEU A 25 -4.92 1.71 -0.25
CA LEU A 25 -4.71 1.38 -1.68
C LEU A 25 -5.46 0.11 -2.10
N THR A 26 -5.60 -0.86 -1.19
CA THR A 26 -6.35 -2.10 -1.44
C THR A 26 -7.85 -1.81 -1.51
N ASP A 27 -8.36 -1.01 -0.58
CA ASP A 27 -9.77 -0.58 -0.57
C ASP A 27 -10.10 0.25 -1.82
N ASP A 28 -9.21 1.17 -2.21
CA ASP A 28 -9.36 1.97 -3.43
C ASP A 28 -9.36 1.10 -4.69
N ALA A 29 -8.54 0.04 -4.73
CA ALA A 29 -8.52 -0.91 -5.84
C ALA A 29 -9.86 -1.67 -5.98
N LEU A 30 -10.45 -2.08 -4.85
CA LEU A 30 -11.77 -2.73 -4.83
C LEU A 30 -12.86 -1.74 -5.27
N ALA A 31 -12.84 -0.52 -4.75
CA ALA A 31 -13.80 0.51 -5.09
C ALA A 31 -13.71 0.94 -6.57
N ALA A 32 -12.50 0.98 -7.15
CA ALA A 32 -12.29 1.25 -8.57
C ALA A 32 -12.92 0.15 -9.45
N ARG A 33 -12.74 -1.13 -9.06
CA ARG A 33 -13.35 -2.26 -9.75
C ARG A 33 -14.88 -2.19 -9.72
N ASP A 34 -15.48 -1.89 -8.58
CA ASP A 34 -16.93 -1.83 -8.44
C ASP A 34 -17.52 -0.65 -9.25
N ARG A 35 -16.89 0.52 -9.20
CA ARG A 35 -17.26 1.65 -10.08
C ARG A 35 -17.12 1.32 -11.56
N GLY A 36 -16.16 0.47 -11.93
CA GLY A 36 -16.00 0.01 -13.32
C GLY A 36 -17.15 -0.84 -13.79
N ARG A 37 -17.66 -1.73 -12.94
CA ARG A 37 -18.87 -2.51 -13.22
C ARG A 37 -20.10 -1.64 -13.34
N GLU A 38 -20.23 -0.63 -12.47
CA GLU A 38 -21.35 0.32 -12.55
C GLU A 38 -21.30 1.14 -13.85
N ALA A 39 -20.12 1.66 -14.21
CA ALA A 39 -19.93 2.39 -15.47
C ALA A 39 -20.19 1.51 -16.69
N ALA A 40 -19.76 0.25 -16.65
CA ALA A 40 -20.01 -0.73 -17.70
C ALA A 40 -21.50 -1.06 -17.85
N ALA A 41 -22.21 -1.24 -16.73
CA ALA A 41 -23.66 -1.43 -16.73
C ALA A 41 -24.41 -0.20 -17.27
N ALA A 42 -23.92 1.00 -16.98
CA ALA A 42 -24.52 2.26 -17.44
C ALA A 42 -24.26 2.56 -18.93
N ALA A 43 -23.16 2.05 -19.49
CA ALA A 43 -22.77 2.35 -20.88
C ALA A 43 -23.75 1.79 -21.93
N GLY A 44 -24.46 0.69 -21.63
CA GLY A 44 -25.43 0.06 -22.53
C GLY A 44 -24.84 -0.56 -23.82
N ASP A 45 -23.59 -0.24 -24.15
CA ASP A 45 -22.78 -0.81 -25.22
C ASP A 45 -21.73 -1.78 -24.64
N GLY A 46 -21.80 -3.05 -25.05
CA GLY A 46 -20.93 -4.10 -24.55
C GLY A 46 -19.44 -3.87 -24.81
N HIS A 47 -19.06 -3.13 -25.86
CA HIS A 47 -17.65 -2.85 -26.16
C HIS A 47 -17.07 -1.78 -25.23
N ILE A 48 -17.83 -0.71 -24.96
CA ILE A 48 -17.42 0.34 -24.01
C ILE A 48 -17.42 -0.18 -22.59
N ALA A 49 -18.40 -1.01 -22.24
CA ALA A 49 -18.46 -1.70 -20.96
C ALA A 49 -17.20 -2.54 -20.69
N GLN A 50 -16.77 -3.34 -21.67
CA GLN A 50 -15.60 -4.20 -21.55
C GLN A 50 -14.28 -3.41 -21.46
N LEU A 51 -14.18 -2.28 -22.18
CA LEU A 51 -13.03 -1.37 -22.08
C LEU A 51 -12.97 -0.70 -20.70
N ALA A 52 -14.10 -0.24 -20.17
CA ALA A 52 -14.17 0.38 -18.84
C ALA A 52 -13.78 -0.61 -17.72
N GLU A 53 -14.30 -1.84 -17.76
CA GLU A 53 -13.93 -2.90 -16.82
C GLU A 53 -12.43 -3.24 -16.90
N SER A 54 -11.90 -3.36 -18.11
CA SER A 54 -10.49 -3.71 -18.32
C SER A 54 -9.54 -2.61 -17.84
N ALA A 55 -9.87 -1.34 -18.10
CA ALA A 55 -9.09 -0.20 -17.65
C ALA A 55 -9.08 -0.11 -16.11
N LEU A 56 -10.23 -0.28 -15.46
CA LEU A 56 -10.33 -0.19 -14.00
C LEU A 56 -9.74 -1.43 -13.30
N ALA A 57 -9.79 -2.61 -13.93
CA ALA A 57 -9.06 -3.78 -13.46
C ALA A 57 -7.54 -3.56 -13.50
N ALA A 58 -7.01 -2.93 -14.56
CA ALA A 58 -5.60 -2.60 -14.66
C ALA A 58 -5.16 -1.58 -13.60
N VAL A 59 -5.96 -0.54 -13.35
CA VAL A 59 -5.73 0.44 -12.28
C VAL A 59 -5.76 -0.23 -10.92
N GLY A 60 -6.75 -1.09 -10.65
CA GLY A 60 -6.82 -1.86 -9.40
C GLY A 60 -5.60 -2.77 -9.21
N GLY A 61 -5.15 -3.45 -10.27
CA GLY A 61 -3.93 -4.25 -10.23
C GLY A 61 -2.67 -3.44 -9.89
N ALA A 62 -2.53 -2.23 -10.45
CA ALA A 62 -1.42 -1.33 -10.14
C ALA A 62 -1.44 -0.83 -8.69
N LEU A 63 -2.63 -0.54 -8.15
CA LEU A 63 -2.80 -0.15 -6.75
C LEU A 63 -2.41 -1.29 -5.81
N VAL A 64 -2.83 -2.53 -6.10
CA VAL A 64 -2.44 -3.72 -5.33
C VAL A 64 -0.94 -3.95 -5.39
N ALA A 65 -0.30 -3.83 -6.55
CA ALA A 65 1.15 -3.94 -6.68
C ALA A 65 1.88 -2.89 -5.84
N THR A 66 1.35 -1.66 -5.82
CA THR A 66 1.88 -0.57 -5.00
C THR A 66 1.73 -0.88 -3.50
N ALA A 67 0.57 -1.40 -3.08
CA ALA A 67 0.33 -1.83 -1.70
C ALA A 67 1.31 -2.92 -1.25
N VAL A 68 1.62 -3.89 -2.11
CA VAL A 68 2.63 -4.94 -1.83
C VAL A 68 4.02 -4.34 -1.61
N VAL A 69 4.45 -3.42 -2.47
CA VAL A 69 5.76 -2.73 -2.32
C VAL A 69 5.80 -1.94 -1.02
N VAL A 70 4.75 -1.18 -0.73
CA VAL A 70 4.62 -0.38 0.51
C VAL A 70 4.65 -1.27 1.75
N SER A 71 3.95 -2.41 1.72
CA SER A 71 3.96 -3.41 2.80
C SER A 71 5.36 -4.01 3.00
N GLY A 72 6.08 -4.33 1.92
CA GLY A 72 7.47 -4.76 1.98
C GLY A 72 8.40 -3.71 2.60
N LEU A 73 8.20 -2.43 2.28
CA LEU A 73 8.92 -1.33 2.94
C LEU A 73 8.56 -1.22 4.43
N ALA A 74 7.30 -1.41 4.81
CA ALA A 74 6.86 -1.42 6.21
C ALA A 74 7.53 -2.54 7.02
N GLN A 75 7.66 -3.74 6.43
CA GLN A 75 8.37 -4.86 7.04
C GLN A 75 9.89 -4.60 7.13
N GLY A 76 10.49 -4.03 6.08
CA GLY A 76 11.90 -3.65 6.08
C GLY A 76 12.24 -2.61 7.15
N THR A 77 11.38 -1.60 7.30
CA THR A 77 11.53 -0.54 8.32
C THR A 77 11.33 -1.07 9.75
N THR A 78 10.47 -2.07 9.95
CA THR A 78 10.32 -2.78 11.24
C THR A 78 11.60 -3.55 11.57
N THR A 79 12.09 -4.36 10.63
CA THR A 79 13.35 -5.12 10.80
C THR A 79 14.53 -4.20 11.10
N ALA A 80 14.64 -3.09 10.37
CA ALA A 80 15.69 -2.09 10.59
C ALA A 80 15.57 -1.44 11.98
N SER A 81 14.34 -1.18 12.46
CA SER A 81 14.12 -0.68 13.82
C SER A 81 14.60 -1.67 14.88
N ASP A 82 14.29 -2.95 14.73
CA ASP A 82 14.65 -3.98 15.70
C ASP A 82 16.16 -4.23 15.74
N GLN A 83 16.81 -4.21 14.57
CA GLN A 83 18.27 -4.24 14.48
C GLN A 83 18.91 -3.03 15.16
N LEU A 84 18.33 -1.83 14.99
CA LEU A 84 18.82 -0.61 15.61
C LEU A 84 18.67 -0.65 17.14
N VAL A 85 17.53 -1.13 17.65
CA VAL A 85 17.30 -1.30 19.10
C VAL A 85 18.28 -2.31 19.68
N GLY A 86 18.49 -3.44 19.00
CA GLY A 86 19.47 -4.46 19.41
C GLY A 86 20.90 -3.93 19.46
N ALA A 87 21.31 -3.12 18.47
CA ALA A 87 22.66 -2.54 18.41
C ALA A 87 22.88 -1.40 19.41
N THR A 88 21.84 -0.67 19.79
CA THR A 88 21.95 0.52 20.67
C THR A 88 21.62 0.24 22.14
N GLY A 89 21.17 -0.96 22.47
CA GLY A 89 20.73 -1.30 23.84
C GLY A 89 19.48 -0.53 24.27
N GLY A 90 18.63 -0.15 23.30
CA GLY A 90 17.43 0.66 23.50
C GLY A 90 16.42 0.02 24.48
N PRO A 91 15.43 0.80 24.98
CA PRO A 91 14.52 0.36 26.02
C PRO A 91 13.81 -0.93 25.61
N ARG A 92 13.92 -1.94 26.47
CA ARG A 92 13.18 -3.20 26.38
C ARG A 92 11.70 -2.98 26.62
#